data_AF-A0A0N4W8E1-F1
#
_entry.id   AF-A0A0N4W8E1-F1
#
_cell.length_a   1.000
_cell.length_b   1.000
_cell.length_c   1.000
_cell.angle_alpha   90.00
_cell.angle_beta   90.00
_cell.angle_gamma   90.00
#
_symmetry.space_group_name_H-M   'P 1'
#
loop_
_entity.id
_entity.type
_entity.pdbx_description
1 polymer ?
#
loop_
_entity_poly.entity_id
_entity_poly.type
_entity_poly.pdbx_seq_one_letter_code
_entity_poly.pdbx_strand_id
1 'polypeptide(L)'
;MVICRFCGGRREESDLRRSQSRGTVLVMLCALLEKKTINMPAAQTLYEGCVRLRKRICKSHFHEAALYIGEMVSKRCSGFDVEDLQDLFTVPARVMREIVDRFEPYRDEIDPGIPLTSYKLASFHRDFSRFKMDAFLEYWGKTDSDQGDIVGATVDSDEMNEASVSQPDTQNMIFPSDDNSDTAMFSCVKEEIQDPDLILAEDSHEVEPISASSLLETSTGAEDVLDHSVDSLEANSSPGLPAESLLGCSSCAKLHSRMAELQNIVKKLNDRVMELENAQMLQKLVKKEDQISQTFSNAVNSEMR
;
A
#
# COMPACT_ATOMS: atom_id res chain seq x y z
N MET A 1 13.58 20.42 -10.05
CA MET A 1 13.01 20.51 -8.69
C MET A 1 11.54 20.85 -8.77
N VAL A 2 10.70 20.23 -7.94
CA VAL A 2 9.25 20.45 -7.92
C VAL A 2 8.81 20.84 -6.50
N ILE A 3 7.78 21.69 -6.39
CA ILE A 3 7.26 22.14 -5.09
C ILE A 3 6.12 21.23 -4.65
N CYS A 4 6.18 20.73 -3.42
CA CYS A 4 5.09 20.00 -2.79
C CYS A 4 3.93 20.92 -2.48
N ARG A 5 2.71 20.54 -2.89
CA ARG A 5 1.53 21.36 -2.62
C ARG A 5 1.11 21.38 -1.15
N PHE A 6 1.43 20.33 -0.39
CA PHE A 6 1.09 20.23 1.03
C PHE A 6 2.01 21.11 1.89
N CYS A 7 3.32 20.84 1.88
CA CYS A 7 4.27 21.54 2.77
C CYS A 7 4.99 22.73 2.12
N GLY A 8 4.83 22.98 0.81
CA GLY A 8 5.55 24.05 0.10
C GLY A 8 7.05 23.79 -0.12
N GLY A 9 7.59 22.67 0.37
CA GLY A 9 9.00 22.32 0.22
C GLY A 9 9.39 22.00 -1.23
N ARG A 10 10.61 22.39 -1.62
CA ARG A 10 11.24 21.98 -2.88
C ARG A 10 11.84 20.59 -2.72
N ARG A 11 11.50 19.67 -3.62
CA ARG A 11 11.99 18.29 -3.62
C ARG A 11 12.37 17.83 -5.03
N GLU A 12 13.08 16.72 -5.12
CA GLU A 12 13.35 16.05 -6.39
C GLU A 12 12.05 15.46 -6.95
N GLU A 13 11.93 15.35 -8.28
CA GLU A 13 10.71 14.82 -8.90
C GLU A 13 10.38 13.38 -8.46
N SER A 14 11.41 12.59 -8.13
CA SER A 14 11.36 11.25 -7.57
C SER A 14 10.64 11.18 -6.22
N ASP A 15 10.72 12.23 -5.40
CA ASP A 15 10.14 12.29 -4.05
C ASP A 15 8.68 12.73 -4.03
N LEU A 16 8.17 13.27 -5.13
CA LEU A 16 6.78 13.67 -5.23
C LEU A 16 5.95 12.63 -5.96
N ARG A 17 4.74 12.39 -5.46
CA ARG A 17 3.74 11.57 -6.13
C ARG A 17 2.62 12.46 -6.67
N ARG A 18 2.21 12.19 -7.90
CA ARG A 18 0.87 12.55 -8.37
C ARG A 18 -0.07 11.48 -7.84
N SER A 19 -1.04 11.85 -7.00
CA SER A 19 -2.06 10.88 -6.63
C SER A 19 -2.88 10.55 -7.86
N GLN A 20 -2.95 9.27 -8.20
CA GLN A 20 -3.71 8.80 -9.35
C GLN A 20 -5.20 8.65 -9.02
N SER A 21 -5.53 8.48 -7.73
CA SER A 21 -6.91 8.29 -7.30
C SER A 21 -7.34 9.39 -6.31
N ARG A 22 -8.59 9.84 -6.46
CA ARG A 22 -9.26 10.76 -5.52
C ARG A 22 -9.33 10.15 -4.12
N GLY A 23 -9.68 8.87 -4.04
CA GLY A 23 -9.75 8.12 -2.78
C GLY A 23 -8.44 8.06 -2.01
N THR A 24 -7.30 7.94 -2.70
CA THR A 24 -5.97 7.95 -2.06
C THR A 24 -5.65 9.30 -1.42
N VAL A 25 -5.97 10.42 -2.07
CA VAL A 25 -5.79 11.76 -1.48
C VAL A 25 -6.72 11.94 -0.28
N LEU A 26 -7.98 11.47 -0.42
CA LEU A 26 -8.99 11.56 0.62
C LEU A 26 -8.56 10.81 1.89
N VAL A 27 -8.13 9.55 1.77
CA VAL A 27 -7.64 8.75 2.92
C VAL A 27 -6.47 9.46 3.61
N MET A 28 -5.51 9.97 2.84
CA MET A 28 -4.37 10.72 3.40
C MET A 28 -4.84 11.95 4.19
N LEU A 29 -5.77 12.73 3.63
CA LEU A 29 -6.29 13.94 4.29
C LEU A 29 -7.09 13.63 5.54
N CYS A 30 -7.98 12.63 5.51
CA CYS A 30 -8.74 12.20 6.69
C CYS A 30 -7.80 11.79 7.83
N ALA A 31 -6.75 11.01 7.53
CA ALA A 31 -5.76 10.61 8.52
C ALA A 31 -5.00 11.82 9.11
N LEU A 32 -4.60 12.78 8.27
CA LEU A 32 -3.87 13.98 8.70
C LEU A 32 -4.75 14.96 9.50
N LEU A 33 -6.05 15.03 9.20
CA LEU A 33 -7.06 15.79 9.96
C LEU A 33 -7.30 15.19 11.33
N GLU A 34 -7.50 13.86 11.42
CA GLU A 34 -7.66 13.16 12.70
C GLU A 34 -6.39 13.32 13.56
N LYS A 35 -5.21 13.31 12.95
CA LYS A 35 -3.92 13.61 13.61
C LYS A 35 -3.76 15.10 13.96
N LYS A 36 -4.66 15.99 13.53
CA LYS A 36 -4.63 17.45 13.74
C LYS A 36 -3.40 18.15 13.15
N THR A 37 -2.80 17.58 12.12
CA THR A 37 -1.63 18.18 11.43
C THR A 37 -2.04 19.23 10.40
N ILE A 38 -3.28 19.16 9.93
CA ILE A 38 -3.91 20.09 9.00
C ILE A 38 -5.31 20.43 9.52
N ASN A 39 -5.82 21.61 9.18
CA ASN A 39 -7.19 22.00 9.47
C ASN A 39 -8.13 21.72 8.28
N MET A 40 -9.43 21.71 8.54
CA MET A 40 -10.43 21.36 7.54
C MET A 40 -10.40 22.25 6.28
N PRO A 41 -10.36 23.60 6.36
CA PRO A 41 -10.34 24.43 5.16
C PRO A 41 -9.09 24.22 4.29
N ALA A 42 -7.93 23.99 4.92
CA ALA A 42 -6.70 23.68 4.19
C ALA A 42 -6.79 22.30 3.52
N ALA A 43 -7.39 21.31 4.17
CA ALA A 43 -7.61 19.99 3.59
C ALA A 43 -8.51 20.04 2.35
N GLN A 44 -9.64 20.76 2.40
CA GLN A 44 -10.53 20.95 1.25
C GLN A 44 -9.82 21.64 0.08
N THR A 45 -9.10 22.74 0.36
CA THR A 45 -8.32 23.47 -0.66
C THR A 45 -7.24 22.59 -1.29
N LEU A 46 -6.59 21.74 -0.48
CA LEU A 46 -5.59 20.81 -0.95
C LEU A 46 -6.22 19.71 -1.81
N TYR A 47 -7.34 19.14 -1.37
CA TYR A 47 -8.08 18.11 -2.08
C TYR A 47 -8.47 18.59 -3.47
N GLU A 48 -9.15 19.74 -3.55
CA GLU A 48 -9.57 20.33 -4.82
C GLU A 48 -8.36 20.62 -5.72
N GLY A 49 -7.28 21.16 -5.15
CA GLY A 49 -6.04 21.41 -5.87
C GLY A 49 -5.40 20.12 -6.42
N CYS A 50 -5.49 19.01 -5.72
CA CYS A 50 -4.94 17.74 -6.16
C CYS A 50 -5.82 17.08 -7.23
N VAL A 51 -7.13 17.10 -7.05
CA VAL A 51 -8.08 16.47 -7.98
C VAL A 51 -8.18 17.26 -9.29
N ARG A 52 -8.37 18.58 -9.21
CA ARG A 52 -8.58 19.43 -10.40
C ARG A 52 -7.29 19.71 -11.16
N LEU A 53 -6.21 20.02 -10.43
CA LEU A 53 -4.97 20.51 -11.04
C LEU A 53 -3.85 19.46 -11.05
N ARG A 54 -4.14 18.21 -10.65
CA ARG A 54 -3.18 17.09 -10.58
C ARG A 54 -1.87 17.48 -9.86
N LYS A 55 -2.01 18.28 -8.79
CA LYS A 55 -0.88 18.77 -8.00
C LYS A 55 -0.13 17.62 -7.35
N ARG A 56 1.17 17.82 -7.15
CA ARG A 56 2.07 16.81 -6.57
C ARG A 56 2.22 17.01 -5.07
N ILE A 57 2.29 15.90 -4.33
CA ILE A 57 2.51 15.87 -2.87
C ILE A 57 3.73 14.99 -2.59
N CYS A 58 4.53 15.35 -1.59
CA CYS A 58 5.65 14.52 -1.14
C CYS A 58 5.18 13.13 -0.70
N LYS A 59 5.95 12.09 -1.05
CA LYS A 59 5.73 10.72 -0.57
C LYS A 59 5.79 10.62 0.96
N SER A 60 6.56 11.49 1.63
CA SER A 60 6.63 11.58 3.08
C SER A 60 5.27 11.82 3.76
N HIS A 61 4.37 12.60 3.16
CA HIS A 61 3.05 12.87 3.76
C HIS A 61 2.10 11.67 3.63
N PHE A 62 2.19 10.95 2.52
CA PHE A 62 1.47 9.69 2.38
C PHE A 62 1.95 8.65 3.38
N HIS A 63 3.28 8.57 3.57
CA HIS A 63 3.89 7.69 4.55
C HIS A 63 3.48 8.05 5.99
N GLU A 64 3.51 9.35 6.33
CA GLU A 64 3.06 9.84 7.63
C GLU A 64 1.61 9.48 7.92
N ALA A 65 0.71 9.64 6.94
CA ALA A 65 -0.68 9.22 7.06
C ALA A 65 -0.82 7.70 7.24
N ALA A 66 -0.02 6.91 6.50
CA ALA A 66 -0.04 5.46 6.61
C ALA A 66 0.43 4.97 7.98
N LEU A 67 1.53 5.52 8.51
CA LEU A 67 2.01 5.23 9.86
C LEU A 67 0.93 5.52 10.91
N TYR A 68 0.25 6.66 10.79
CA TYR A 68 -0.81 7.03 11.72
C TYR A 68 -1.97 6.03 11.71
N ILE A 69 -2.38 5.55 10.52
CA ILE A 69 -3.40 4.51 10.40
C ILE A 69 -2.93 3.22 11.10
N GLY A 70 -1.67 2.82 10.88
CA GLY A 70 -1.07 1.67 11.57
C GLY A 70 -1.13 1.81 13.09
N GLU A 71 -0.72 2.97 13.62
CA GLU A 71 -0.80 3.27 15.06
C GLU A 71 -2.24 3.20 15.61
N MET A 72 -3.24 3.65 14.84
CA MET A 72 -4.65 3.55 15.23
C MET A 72 -5.12 2.10 15.34
N VAL A 73 -4.67 1.23 14.43
CA VAL A 73 -4.95 -0.20 14.45
C VAL A 73 -4.26 -0.85 15.65
N SER A 74 -2.97 -0.60 15.85
CA SER A 74 -2.18 -1.17 16.96
C SER A 74 -2.77 -0.82 18.33
N LYS A 75 -3.23 0.42 18.52
CA LYS A 75 -3.86 0.86 19.79
C LYS A 75 -5.15 0.11 20.12
N ARG A 76 -5.85 -0.41 19.12
CA ARG A 76 -7.12 -1.15 19.29
C ARG A 76 -6.94 -2.65 19.30
N CYS A 77 -5.88 -3.14 18.65
CA CYS A 77 -5.51 -4.53 18.67
C CYS A 77 -4.63 -4.81 19.89
N SER A 78 -5.22 -4.92 21.08
CA SER A 78 -4.52 -5.41 22.25
C SER A 78 -4.13 -6.89 22.04
N GLY A 79 -2.84 -7.20 21.97
CA GLY A 79 -2.35 -8.58 21.93
C GLY A 79 -1.78 -9.09 20.61
N PHE A 80 -1.65 -8.23 19.60
CA PHE A 80 -0.90 -8.55 18.38
C PHE A 80 0.49 -7.90 18.45
N ASP A 81 1.53 -8.68 18.14
CA ASP A 81 2.87 -8.15 18.01
C ASP A 81 2.91 -7.13 16.86
N VAL A 82 3.55 -5.98 17.11
CA VAL A 82 3.57 -4.82 16.19
C VAL A 82 4.17 -5.19 14.83
N GLU A 83 5.00 -6.24 14.78
CA GLU A 83 5.65 -6.72 13.56
C GLU A 83 4.68 -7.42 12.58
N ASP A 84 3.61 -8.04 13.08
CA ASP A 84 2.61 -8.73 12.25
C ASP A 84 1.57 -7.77 11.63
N LEU A 85 1.50 -6.53 12.11
CA LEU A 85 0.58 -5.50 11.61
C LEU A 85 1.06 -4.83 10.31
N GLN A 86 2.08 -5.38 9.65
CA GLN A 86 2.49 -4.92 8.32
C GLN A 86 1.35 -5.05 7.29
N ASP A 87 0.43 -6.00 7.50
CA ASP A 87 -0.73 -6.18 6.65
C ASP A 87 -2.05 -5.92 7.38
N LEU A 88 -2.70 -4.79 7.08
CA LEU A 88 -4.02 -4.45 7.62
C LEU A 88 -5.14 -5.36 7.12
N PHE A 89 -4.89 -6.24 6.14
CA PHE A 89 -5.87 -7.22 5.67
C PHE A 89 -6.12 -8.36 6.67
N THR A 90 -5.24 -8.58 7.65
CA THR A 90 -5.42 -9.62 8.70
C THR A 90 -6.14 -9.09 9.94
N VAL A 91 -6.33 -7.78 10.03
CA VAL A 91 -6.94 -7.11 11.19
C VAL A 91 -8.43 -7.46 11.28
N PRO A 92 -8.97 -7.74 12.49
CA PRO A 92 -10.39 -7.98 12.66
C PRO A 92 -11.26 -6.87 12.06
N ALA A 93 -12.29 -7.26 11.29
CA ALA A 93 -13.14 -6.32 10.56
C ALA A 93 -13.78 -5.24 11.45
N ARG A 94 -14.06 -5.56 12.72
CA ARG A 94 -14.57 -4.62 13.72
C ARG A 94 -13.62 -3.43 13.92
N VAL A 95 -12.32 -3.70 14.11
CA VAL A 95 -11.32 -2.65 14.35
C VAL A 95 -11.19 -1.75 13.13
N MET A 96 -11.13 -2.33 11.93
CA MET A 96 -11.05 -1.54 10.70
C MET A 96 -12.30 -0.70 10.47
N ARG A 97 -13.49 -1.19 10.82
CA ARG A 97 -14.74 -0.44 10.73
C ARG A 97 -14.73 0.77 11.67
N GLU A 98 -14.33 0.58 12.93
CA GLU A 98 -14.20 1.67 13.89
C GLU A 98 -13.24 2.78 13.43
N ILE A 99 -12.18 2.44 12.69
CA ILE A 99 -11.26 3.43 12.12
C ILE A 99 -11.91 4.16 10.93
N VAL A 100 -12.63 3.44 10.06
CA VAL A 100 -13.40 4.05 8.98
C VAL A 100 -14.44 5.02 9.53
N ASP A 101 -15.19 4.62 10.56
CA ASP A 101 -16.22 5.46 11.19
C ASP A 101 -15.65 6.77 11.74
N ARG A 102 -14.39 6.76 12.23
CA ARG A 102 -13.70 7.99 12.65
C ARG A 102 -13.30 8.92 11.51
N PHE A 103 -13.04 8.37 10.33
CA PHE A 103 -12.68 9.17 9.16
C PHE A 103 -13.91 9.70 8.42
N GLU A 104 -15.08 9.13 8.67
CA GLU A 104 -16.33 9.45 7.98
C GLU A 104 -16.72 10.93 8.06
N PRO A 105 -16.70 11.62 9.23
CA PRO A 105 -17.06 13.04 9.31
C PRO A 105 -16.17 13.91 8.42
N TYR A 106 -14.86 13.61 8.38
CA TYR A 106 -13.92 14.34 7.54
C TYR A 106 -14.12 14.03 6.05
N ARG A 107 -14.48 12.77 5.73
CA ARG A 107 -14.78 12.39 4.36
C ARG A 107 -16.02 13.12 3.85
N ASP A 108 -17.08 13.17 4.63
CA ASP A 108 -18.34 13.80 4.22
C ASP A 108 -18.18 15.31 4.00
N GLU A 109 -17.29 15.95 4.77
CA GLU A 109 -16.99 17.37 4.61
C GLU A 109 -16.05 17.68 3.43
N ILE A 110 -15.20 16.73 3.00
CA ILE A 110 -14.29 16.91 1.85
C ILE A 110 -14.94 16.46 0.54
N ASP A 111 -15.45 15.24 0.49
CA ASP A 111 -16.04 14.63 -0.71
C ASP A 111 -16.99 13.47 -0.33
N PRO A 112 -18.29 13.77 -0.13
CA PRO A 112 -19.28 12.76 0.25
C PRO A 112 -19.55 11.74 -0.87
N GLY A 113 -19.12 12.02 -2.10
CA GLY A 113 -19.31 11.13 -3.25
C GLY A 113 -18.39 9.91 -3.27
N ILE A 114 -17.38 9.86 -2.39
CA ILE A 114 -16.41 8.77 -2.35
C ILE A 114 -16.51 8.02 -1.01
N PRO A 115 -17.09 6.80 -1.00
CA PRO A 115 -17.17 6.03 0.22
C PRO A 115 -15.77 5.58 0.67
N LEU A 116 -15.48 5.73 1.96
CA LEU A 116 -14.32 5.10 2.59
C LEU A 116 -14.69 3.67 2.97
N THR A 117 -13.81 2.72 2.64
CA THR A 117 -14.00 1.31 2.98
C THR A 117 -12.75 0.79 3.67
N SER A 118 -12.89 -0.22 4.52
CA SER A 118 -11.76 -0.88 5.19
C SER A 118 -10.70 -1.34 4.19
N TYR A 119 -11.14 -1.85 3.03
CA TYR A 119 -10.25 -2.23 1.93
C TYR A 119 -9.40 -1.06 1.40
N LYS A 120 -10.01 0.13 1.20
CA LYS A 120 -9.27 1.31 0.74
C LYS A 120 -8.22 1.76 1.76
N LEU A 121 -8.52 1.71 3.06
CA LEU A 121 -7.57 2.05 4.12
C LEU A 121 -6.43 1.03 4.18
N ALA A 122 -6.74 -0.27 4.14
CA ALA A 122 -5.73 -1.33 4.17
C ALA A 122 -4.80 -1.27 2.94
N SER A 123 -5.37 -1.08 1.74
CA SER A 123 -4.59 -0.91 0.52
C SER A 123 -3.73 0.35 0.59
N PHE A 124 -4.27 1.47 1.08
CA PHE A 124 -3.50 2.70 1.28
C PHE A 124 -2.32 2.48 2.21
N HIS A 125 -2.54 1.87 3.37
CA HIS A 125 -1.46 1.56 4.32
C HIS A 125 -0.36 0.73 3.65
N ARG A 126 -0.73 -0.40 3.02
CA ARG A 126 0.23 -1.29 2.35
C ARG A 126 1.08 -0.54 1.31
N ASP A 127 0.46 0.34 0.53
CA ASP A 127 1.12 1.06 -0.55
C ASP A 127 2.13 2.13 -0.05
N PHE A 128 1.94 2.66 1.16
CA PHE A 128 2.71 3.81 1.66
C PHE A 128 3.52 3.57 2.94
N SER A 129 3.27 2.47 3.67
CA SER A 129 4.03 2.13 4.88
C SER A 129 5.48 1.72 4.59
N ARG A 130 5.78 1.25 3.37
CA ARG A 130 7.14 0.79 2.99
C ARG A 130 8.12 1.91 2.61
N PHE A 131 7.66 3.16 2.51
CA PHE A 131 8.46 4.24 1.92
C PHE A 131 9.74 4.61 2.73
N LYS A 132 9.84 4.23 4.01
CA LYS A 132 10.98 4.62 4.86
C LYS A 132 12.17 3.67 4.85
N MET A 133 12.00 2.40 4.48
CA MET A 133 13.09 1.43 4.59
C MET A 133 14.17 1.66 3.53
N ASP A 134 13.77 1.96 2.29
CA ASP A 134 14.73 2.12 1.20
C ASP A 134 15.64 3.35 1.40
N ALA A 135 15.08 4.48 1.84
CA ALA A 135 15.86 5.70 2.06
C ALA A 135 16.71 5.68 3.36
N PHE A 136 16.24 4.98 4.40
CA PHE A 136 16.98 4.87 5.66
C PHE A 136 18.14 3.87 5.55
N LEU A 137 17.98 2.73 4.85
CA LEU A 137 19.08 1.80 4.57
C LEU A 137 20.10 2.40 3.60
N GLU A 138 19.66 3.17 2.60
CA GLU A 138 20.58 3.79 1.63
C GLU A 138 21.44 4.91 2.25
N TYR A 139 20.93 5.55 3.31
CA TYR A 139 21.66 6.57 4.07
C TYR A 139 22.62 5.99 5.12
N TRP A 140 22.24 4.94 5.84
CA TRP A 140 23.12 4.30 6.85
C TRP A 140 24.08 3.25 6.26
N GLY A 141 23.79 2.69 5.08
CA GLY A 141 24.71 1.77 4.40
C GLY A 141 25.97 2.43 3.83
N LYS A 142 26.12 3.76 3.97
CA LYS A 142 27.24 4.55 3.44
C LYS A 142 28.16 5.15 4.49
N THR A 143 27.90 4.99 5.80
CA THR A 143 28.71 5.70 6.80
C THR A 143 30.04 5.04 7.16
N ASP A 144 30.31 3.79 6.76
CA ASP A 144 31.42 3.05 7.38
C ASP A 144 32.50 2.52 6.41
N SER A 145 32.43 2.76 5.10
CA SER A 145 33.36 2.10 4.15
C SER A 145 34.39 2.98 3.44
N ASP A 146 34.34 4.32 3.54
CA ASP A 146 35.25 5.21 2.77
C ASP A 146 36.13 6.13 3.63
N GLN A 147 36.25 5.91 4.96
CA GLN A 147 37.28 6.60 5.75
C GLN A 147 38.64 5.88 5.62
N GLY A 148 39.10 5.70 4.38
CA GLY A 148 40.47 5.34 4.06
C GLY A 148 41.39 6.55 4.17
N ASP A 149 42.41 6.43 5.01
CA ASP A 149 43.72 7.07 4.90
C ASP A 149 43.76 8.58 4.60
N ILE A 150 43.57 9.42 5.63
CA ILE A 150 44.24 10.72 5.68
C ILE A 150 45.49 10.57 6.55
N VAL A 151 46.59 10.54 5.82
CA VAL A 151 47.99 10.61 6.24
C VAL A 151 48.20 11.65 7.34
N GLY A 152 49.02 11.27 8.32
CA GLY A 152 49.32 12.04 9.51
C GLY A 152 49.85 13.45 9.28
N ALA A 153 49.56 14.29 10.27
CA ALA A 153 50.39 15.41 10.67
C ALA A 153 50.32 15.49 12.19
N THR A 154 51.42 15.08 12.84
CA THR A 154 51.76 15.43 14.21
C THR A 154 51.87 16.95 14.30
N VAL A 155 51.05 17.60 15.12
CA VAL A 155 51.34 18.97 15.58
C VAL A 155 50.99 19.05 17.06
N ASP A 156 51.96 19.59 17.78
CA ASP A 156 52.16 19.59 19.21
C ASP A 156 51.09 20.31 20.04
N SER A 157 51.13 19.91 21.31
CA SER A 157 50.52 20.46 22.51
C SER A 157 50.64 21.98 22.71
N ASP A 158 49.91 22.42 23.74
CA ASP A 158 49.84 23.76 24.37
C ASP A 158 48.60 24.56 23.87
N GLU A 159 47.77 25.22 24.67
CA GLU A 159 47.87 25.68 26.05
C GLU A 159 46.45 26.11 26.50
N MET A 160 46.17 25.93 27.79
CA MET A 160 45.29 26.68 28.70
C MET A 160 44.17 27.60 28.14
N ASN A 161 42.93 27.35 28.60
CA ASN A 161 42.12 28.43 29.17
C ASN A 161 41.00 27.91 30.10
N GLU A 162 41.14 28.27 31.39
CA GLU A 162 40.04 28.32 32.35
C GLU A 162 39.13 29.50 32.02
N ALA A 163 37.82 29.27 31.95
CA ALA A 163 36.83 30.32 32.14
C ALA A 163 35.57 29.72 32.76
N SER A 164 35.42 30.02 34.05
CA SER A 164 34.23 29.83 34.87
C SER A 164 33.00 30.47 34.22
N VAL A 165 31.94 29.69 34.01
CA VAL A 165 30.59 30.22 33.75
C VAL A 165 29.57 29.50 34.62
N SER A 166 29.05 30.31 35.53
CA SER A 166 27.86 30.26 36.38
C SER A 166 26.79 29.20 36.08
N GLN A 167 26.50 28.38 37.10
CA GLN A 167 25.22 27.67 37.26
C GLN A 167 24.09 28.67 37.57
N PRO A 168 22.87 28.46 37.07
CA PRO A 168 21.67 28.93 37.73
C PRO A 168 20.96 27.78 38.45
N ASP A 169 20.64 28.05 39.72
CA ASP A 169 19.69 27.33 40.55
C ASP A 169 18.36 27.12 39.83
N THR A 170 17.91 25.86 39.75
CA THR A 170 16.51 25.55 39.47
C THR A 170 15.95 24.73 40.63
N GLN A 171 15.08 25.43 41.35
CA GLN A 171 14.29 24.95 42.47
C GLN A 171 13.32 23.84 42.04
N ASN A 172 13.24 22.81 42.88
CA ASN A 172 12.03 22.08 43.29
C ASN A 172 10.82 22.16 42.37
N MET A 173 10.57 21.07 41.64
CA MET A 173 9.21 20.66 41.29
C MET A 173 8.97 19.25 41.80
N ILE A 174 8.30 19.21 42.96
CA ILE A 174 7.71 18.02 43.57
C ILE A 174 6.54 17.60 42.67
N PHE A 175 6.62 16.41 42.08
CA PHE A 175 5.49 15.76 41.42
C PHE A 175 4.81 14.82 42.42
N PRO A 176 3.48 14.94 42.64
CA PRO A 176 2.73 13.93 43.38
C PRO A 176 2.52 12.69 42.51
N SER A 177 2.92 11.55 43.05
CA SER A 177 2.59 10.22 42.55
C SER A 177 1.14 9.90 42.91
N ASP A 178 0.26 9.87 41.91
CA ASP A 178 -1.06 9.26 42.05
C ASP A 178 -0.99 7.81 41.55
N ASP A 179 -0.73 6.92 42.52
CA ASP A 179 -1.01 5.50 42.43
C ASP A 179 -2.54 5.30 42.42
N ASN A 180 -3.13 5.02 41.26
CA ASN A 180 -4.41 4.33 41.23
C ASN A 180 -4.59 3.58 39.89
N SER A 181 -4.17 2.31 39.87
CA SER A 181 -4.67 1.35 38.87
C SER A 181 -5.45 0.27 39.59
N ASP A 182 -6.75 0.53 39.69
CA ASP A 182 -7.74 -0.45 40.09
C ASP A 182 -7.74 -1.63 39.10
N THR A 183 -7.62 -2.80 39.70
CA THR A 183 -7.71 -4.12 39.09
C THR A 183 -9.15 -4.35 38.64
N ALA A 184 -9.44 -4.07 37.37
CA ALA A 184 -10.68 -4.51 36.73
C ALA A 184 -10.45 -5.88 36.06
N MET A 185 -10.96 -6.94 36.71
CA MET A 185 -11.15 -8.25 36.10
C MET A 185 -11.99 -8.11 34.82
N PHE A 186 -11.42 -8.43 33.67
CA PHE A 186 -12.20 -8.70 32.46
C PHE A 186 -12.48 -10.20 32.38
N SER A 187 -13.70 -10.58 32.74
CA SER A 187 -14.29 -11.86 32.36
C SER A 187 -14.53 -11.84 30.84
N CYS A 188 -13.74 -12.62 30.11
CA CYS A 188 -13.96 -12.90 28.71
C CYS A 188 -15.21 -13.80 28.60
N VAL A 189 -16.37 -13.19 28.39
CA VAL A 189 -17.59 -13.93 28.01
C VAL A 189 -17.36 -14.46 26.61
N LYS A 190 -17.20 -15.78 26.53
CA LYS A 190 -17.14 -16.54 25.30
C LYS A 190 -18.56 -16.55 24.70
N GLU A 191 -18.88 -15.55 23.89
CA GLU A 191 -20.10 -15.59 23.08
C GLU A 191 -19.90 -16.60 21.94
N GLU A 192 -20.54 -17.74 22.16
CA GLU A 192 -20.82 -18.79 21.20
C GLU A 192 -21.78 -18.23 20.16
N ILE A 193 -21.25 -17.87 18.98
CA ILE A 193 -22.06 -17.49 17.82
C ILE A 193 -22.76 -18.75 17.34
N GLN A 194 -24.02 -18.86 17.75
CA GLN A 194 -24.98 -19.82 17.23
C GLN A 194 -25.51 -19.24 15.92
N ASP A 195 -25.10 -19.80 14.79
CA ASP A 195 -25.71 -19.57 13.48
C ASP A 195 -27.19 -20.01 13.50
N PRO A 196 -28.11 -19.18 12.99
CA PRO A 196 -29.34 -19.69 12.44
C PRO A 196 -29.52 -19.25 10.97
N ASP A 197 -29.66 -20.29 10.15
CA ASP A 197 -30.53 -20.34 8.98
C ASP A 197 -30.17 -19.54 7.72
N LEU A 198 -29.36 -20.22 6.91
CA LEU A 198 -29.62 -20.48 5.50
C LEU A 198 -31.13 -20.45 5.14
N ILE A 199 -31.55 -19.41 4.44
CA ILE A 199 -32.68 -19.48 3.51
C ILE A 199 -32.11 -19.35 2.09
N LEU A 200 -32.00 -20.49 1.43
CA LEU A 200 -31.80 -20.61 -0.01
C LEU A 200 -33.12 -20.23 -0.71
N ALA A 201 -33.15 -19.08 -1.37
CA ALA A 201 -34.06 -18.84 -2.47
C ALA A 201 -33.24 -18.89 -3.76
N GLU A 202 -33.26 -20.06 -4.40
CA GLU A 202 -32.81 -20.23 -5.77
C GLU A 202 -33.80 -19.50 -6.68
N ASP A 203 -33.44 -18.30 -7.14
CA ASP A 203 -34.14 -17.64 -8.23
C ASP A 203 -33.35 -17.90 -9.52
N SER A 204 -33.77 -18.96 -10.21
CA SER A 204 -33.29 -19.37 -11.52
C SER A 204 -33.78 -18.39 -12.58
N HIS A 205 -33.01 -17.32 -12.80
CA HIS A 205 -33.11 -16.54 -14.02
C HIS A 205 -32.18 -17.12 -15.09
N GLU A 206 -32.78 -17.82 -16.06
CA GLU A 206 -32.15 -18.13 -17.34
C GLU A 206 -31.76 -16.81 -18.03
N VAL A 207 -30.47 -16.50 -18.03
CA VAL A 207 -29.92 -15.39 -18.81
C VAL A 207 -29.74 -15.88 -20.24
N GLU A 208 -30.64 -15.48 -21.14
CA GLU A 208 -30.48 -15.68 -22.57
C GLU A 208 -29.14 -15.08 -23.05
N PRO A 209 -28.40 -15.77 -23.94
CA PRO A 209 -27.14 -15.27 -24.46
C PRO A 209 -27.39 -14.05 -25.35
N ILE A 210 -26.89 -12.90 -24.91
CA ILE A 210 -26.94 -11.63 -25.66
C ILE A 210 -26.18 -11.83 -26.98
N SER A 211 -26.94 -11.82 -28.08
CA SER A 211 -26.39 -11.94 -29.42
C SER A 211 -25.69 -10.63 -29.82
N ALA A 212 -24.42 -10.70 -30.20
CA ALA A 212 -23.57 -9.55 -30.56
C ALA A 212 -24.01 -8.81 -31.84
N SER A 213 -25.04 -9.30 -32.53
CA SER A 213 -25.53 -8.75 -33.81
C SER A 213 -26.39 -7.49 -33.65
N SER A 214 -26.87 -7.16 -32.44
CA SER A 214 -27.82 -6.05 -32.23
C SER A 214 -27.17 -4.68 -31.98
N LEU A 215 -25.82 -4.57 -31.99
CA LEU A 215 -25.09 -3.32 -31.71
C LEU A 215 -24.65 -2.55 -32.97
N LEU A 216 -25.06 -2.97 -34.17
CA LEU A 216 -24.67 -2.34 -35.44
C LEU A 216 -25.84 -1.80 -36.27
N GLU A 217 -27.03 -1.64 -35.70
CA GLU A 217 -28.10 -0.90 -36.37
C GLU A 217 -27.92 0.61 -36.13
N THR A 218 -27.24 1.19 -37.10
CA THR A 218 -27.11 2.62 -37.38
C THR A 218 -28.48 3.28 -37.43
N SER A 219 -28.78 4.14 -36.45
CA SER A 219 -29.88 5.10 -36.52
C SER A 219 -29.52 6.21 -37.51
N THR A 220 -30.07 6.08 -38.72
CA THR A 220 -30.20 7.15 -39.71
C THR A 220 -31.62 7.72 -39.63
N GLY A 221 -31.74 9.02 -39.35
CA GLY A 221 -32.97 9.81 -39.45
C GLY A 221 -32.79 11.13 -38.70
N ALA A 222 -32.43 12.23 -39.39
CA ALA A 222 -33.35 13.21 -39.98
C ALA A 222 -33.61 14.38 -38.99
N GLU A 223 -33.45 15.67 -39.26
CA GLU A 223 -33.05 16.51 -40.41
C GLU A 223 -32.54 17.85 -39.82
N ASP A 224 -31.57 18.52 -40.44
CA ASP A 224 -31.72 19.93 -40.85
C ASP A 224 -30.45 20.48 -41.53
N VAL A 225 -30.61 20.68 -42.83
CA VAL A 225 -30.08 21.74 -43.71
C VAL A 225 -28.92 22.60 -43.16
N LEU A 226 -27.74 22.50 -43.80
CA LEU A 226 -27.06 23.67 -44.38
C LEU A 226 -25.98 23.25 -45.39
N ASP A 227 -26.07 23.92 -46.53
CA ASP A 227 -25.39 23.72 -47.80
C ASP A 227 -23.92 24.20 -47.75
N HIS A 228 -22.98 23.35 -48.19
CA HIS A 228 -21.75 23.80 -48.84
C HIS A 228 -21.13 22.68 -49.69
N SER A 229 -21.45 22.77 -50.98
CA SER A 229 -20.64 22.31 -52.12
C SER A 229 -19.16 22.73 -51.98
N VAL A 230 -18.21 21.79 -52.15
CA VAL A 230 -17.35 21.69 -53.36
C VAL A 230 -16.44 20.44 -53.32
N ASP A 231 -16.50 19.70 -54.44
CA ASP A 231 -15.47 18.93 -55.15
C ASP A 231 -14.61 17.84 -54.49
N SER A 232 -14.99 16.59 -54.84
CA SER A 232 -14.25 15.70 -55.75
C SER A 232 -12.71 15.62 -55.65
N LEU A 233 -12.17 14.43 -55.37
CA LEU A 233 -11.55 13.54 -56.39
C LEU A 233 -10.83 12.34 -55.74
N GLU A 234 -11.21 11.17 -56.25
CA GLU A 234 -10.37 10.03 -56.63
C GLU A 234 -9.68 9.14 -55.59
N ALA A 235 -10.33 7.98 -55.46
CA ALA A 235 -9.76 6.67 -55.20
C ALA A 235 -8.41 6.45 -55.90
N ASN A 236 -7.36 6.24 -55.10
CA ASN A 236 -6.13 5.61 -55.55
C ASN A 236 -5.88 4.34 -54.73
N SER A 237 -6.23 3.22 -55.35
CA SER A 237 -5.88 1.86 -54.97
C SER A 237 -4.36 1.73 -54.91
N SER A 238 -3.79 1.77 -53.69
CA SER A 238 -2.36 1.55 -53.50
C SER A 238 -2.03 0.05 -53.43
N PRO A 239 -0.89 -0.39 -53.99
CA PRO A 239 -0.52 -1.80 -54.09
C PRO A 239 -0.15 -2.37 -52.72
N GLY A 240 -0.54 -3.62 -52.48
CA GLY A 240 -0.21 -4.36 -51.27
C GLY A 240 1.27 -4.32 -50.95
N LEU A 241 1.60 -3.69 -49.81
CA LEU A 241 2.95 -3.68 -49.26
C LEU A 241 3.27 -5.09 -48.69
N PRO A 242 4.42 -5.69 -49.05
CA PRO A 242 4.80 -7.00 -48.55
C PRO A 242 5.04 -6.93 -47.02
N ALA A 243 4.47 -7.89 -46.30
CA ALA A 243 4.43 -7.96 -44.83
C ALA A 243 5.80 -8.09 -44.14
N GLU A 244 6.90 -8.10 -44.89
CA GLU A 244 8.25 -8.34 -44.37
C GLU A 244 8.99 -7.04 -43.96
N SER A 245 8.41 -5.86 -44.22
CA SER A 245 9.07 -4.57 -43.97
C SER A 245 8.79 -3.92 -42.60
N LEU A 246 8.07 -4.60 -41.69
CA LEU A 246 7.70 -4.06 -40.36
C LEU A 246 8.58 -4.53 -39.19
N LEU A 247 9.65 -5.30 -39.44
CA LEU A 247 10.63 -5.70 -38.41
C LEU A 247 11.62 -4.58 -38.01
N GLY A 248 11.49 -3.36 -38.56
CA GLY A 248 12.43 -2.26 -38.33
C GLY A 248 12.03 -1.21 -37.29
N CYS A 249 10.84 -1.28 -36.70
CA CYS A 249 10.40 -0.25 -35.75
C CYS A 249 11.06 -0.44 -34.37
N SER A 250 11.74 0.59 -33.87
CA SER A 250 12.41 0.58 -32.55
C SER A 250 11.45 0.26 -31.39
N SER A 251 10.16 0.58 -31.54
CA SER A 251 9.09 0.19 -30.63
C SER A 251 8.85 -1.33 -30.59
N CYS A 252 8.86 -2.00 -31.73
CA CYS A 252 8.68 -3.45 -31.84
C CYS A 252 9.88 -4.21 -31.24
N ALA A 253 11.10 -3.74 -31.46
CA ALA A 253 12.30 -4.31 -30.83
C ALA A 253 12.27 -4.18 -29.29
N LYS A 254 11.84 -3.02 -28.78
CA LYS A 254 11.69 -2.80 -27.33
C LYS A 254 10.57 -3.66 -26.72
N LEU A 255 9.46 -3.85 -27.43
CA LEU A 255 8.39 -4.74 -27.01
C LEU A 255 8.86 -6.20 -26.97
N HIS A 256 9.58 -6.66 -27.99
CA HIS A 256 10.12 -8.02 -28.03
C HIS A 256 11.14 -8.27 -26.92
N SER A 257 11.99 -7.29 -26.60
CA SER A 257 12.90 -7.34 -25.46
C SER A 257 12.15 -7.46 -24.12
N ARG A 258 11.09 -6.68 -23.92
CA ARG A 258 10.23 -6.80 -22.72
C ARG A 258 9.48 -8.13 -22.66
N MET A 259 9.04 -8.66 -23.80
CA MET A 259 8.38 -9.95 -23.87
C MET A 259 9.34 -11.09 -23.45
N ALA A 260 10.58 -11.05 -23.91
CA ALA A 260 11.61 -12.03 -23.52
C ALA A 260 11.96 -11.94 -22.02
N GLU A 261 12.04 -10.72 -21.46
CA GLU A 261 12.25 -10.50 -20.02
C GLU A 261 11.11 -11.11 -19.20
N LEU A 262 9.85 -10.87 -19.59
CA LEU A 262 8.67 -11.44 -18.94
C LEU A 262 8.64 -12.97 -19.03
N GLN A 263 8.95 -13.55 -20.19
CA GLN A 263 9.02 -15.01 -20.36
C GLN A 263 10.07 -15.64 -19.44
N ASN A 264 11.21 -14.99 -19.25
CA ASN A 264 12.26 -15.47 -18.34
C ASN A 264 11.79 -15.42 -16.87
N ILE A 265 11.10 -14.34 -16.47
CA ILE A 265 10.53 -14.22 -15.12
C ILE A 265 9.48 -15.32 -14.87
N VAL A 266 8.58 -15.55 -15.82
CA VAL A 266 7.55 -16.59 -15.73
C VAL A 266 8.19 -17.97 -15.59
N LYS A 267 9.21 -18.27 -16.40
CA LYS A 267 9.96 -19.53 -16.31
C LYS A 267 10.58 -19.72 -14.93
N LYS A 268 11.29 -18.71 -14.42
CA LYS A 268 11.92 -18.76 -13.09
C LYS A 268 10.91 -18.92 -11.96
N LEU A 269 9.72 -18.32 -12.09
CA LEU A 269 8.64 -18.49 -11.13
C LEU A 269 8.12 -19.93 -11.13
N ASN A 270 7.92 -20.50 -12.33
CA ASN A 270 7.45 -21.86 -12.51
C ASN A 270 8.45 -22.89 -11.93
N ASP A 271 9.75 -22.69 -12.16
CA ASP A 271 10.79 -23.55 -11.60
C ASP A 271 10.75 -23.55 -10.05
N ARG A 272 10.56 -22.37 -9.43
CA ARG A 272 10.43 -22.24 -7.97
C ARG A 272 9.16 -22.90 -7.42
N VAL A 273 8.05 -22.85 -8.14
CA VAL A 273 6.81 -23.52 -7.73
C VAL A 273 7.03 -25.04 -7.72
N MET A 274 7.66 -25.58 -8.75
CA MET A 274 7.99 -27.02 -8.82
C MET A 274 8.93 -27.46 -7.68
N GLU A 275 9.93 -26.64 -7.34
CA GLU A 275 10.83 -26.91 -6.19
C GLU A 275 10.06 -26.95 -4.86
N LEU A 276 9.13 -26.01 -4.65
CA LEU A 276 8.32 -25.94 -3.43
C LEU A 276 7.33 -27.10 -3.32
N GLU A 277 6.67 -27.49 -4.42
CA GLU A 277 5.78 -28.65 -4.44
C GLU A 277 6.53 -29.95 -4.11
N ASN A 278 7.75 -30.10 -4.65
CA ASN A 278 8.61 -31.25 -4.33
C ASN A 278 9.03 -31.24 -2.84
N ALA A 279 9.42 -30.08 -2.31
CA ALA A 279 9.77 -29.94 -0.90
C ALA A 279 8.58 -30.27 0.03
N GLN A 280 7.37 -29.85 -0.34
CA GLN A 280 6.14 -30.19 0.40
C GLN A 280 5.84 -31.69 0.36
N MET A 281 6.07 -32.37 -0.78
CA MET A 281 5.91 -33.83 -0.87
C MET A 281 6.91 -34.56 0.02
N LEU A 282 8.18 -34.15 0.04
CA LEU A 282 9.19 -34.73 0.93
C LEU A 282 8.82 -34.54 2.41
N GLN A 283 8.35 -33.35 2.78
CA GLN A 283 7.92 -33.08 4.15
C GLN A 283 6.74 -33.98 4.59
N LYS A 284 5.80 -34.27 3.67
CA LYS A 284 4.69 -35.20 3.93
C LYS A 284 5.18 -36.63 4.13
N LEU A 285 6.21 -37.07 3.40
CA LEU A 285 6.79 -38.40 3.56
C LEU A 285 7.52 -38.56 4.90
N VAL A 286 8.35 -37.59 5.27
CA VAL A 286 9.06 -37.59 6.57
C VAL A 286 8.07 -37.68 7.74
N LYS A 287 7.01 -36.85 7.73
CA LYS A 287 5.95 -36.90 8.76
C LYS A 287 5.25 -38.26 8.85
N LYS A 288 5.10 -38.96 7.73
CA LYS A 288 4.49 -40.30 7.70
C LYS A 288 5.40 -41.35 8.31
N GLU A 289 6.71 -41.26 8.09
CA GLU A 289 7.71 -42.16 8.68
C GLU A 289 7.81 -42.00 10.20
N ASP A 290 7.76 -40.76 10.70
CA ASP A 290 7.69 -40.49 12.14
C ASP A 290 6.42 -41.08 12.77
N GLN A 291 5.28 -40.95 12.09
CA GLN A 291 4.01 -41.52 12.55
C GLN A 291 4.04 -43.05 12.59
N ILE A 292 4.69 -43.69 11.60
CA ILE A 292 4.89 -45.15 11.59
C ILE A 292 5.82 -45.57 12.74
N SER A 293 6.91 -44.84 12.97
CA SER A 293 7.85 -45.12 14.06
C SER A 293 7.19 -44.99 15.44
N GLN A 294 6.33 -43.99 15.60
CA GLN A 294 5.60 -43.76 16.84
C GLN A 294 4.52 -44.83 17.08
N THR A 295 3.78 -45.23 16.04
CA THR A 295 2.78 -46.31 16.15
C THR A 295 3.44 -47.66 16.45
N PHE A 296 4.59 -47.96 15.84
CA PHE A 296 5.36 -49.16 16.15
C PHE A 296 5.87 -49.16 17.60
N SER A 297 6.44 -48.05 18.06
CA SER A 297 6.92 -47.91 19.45
C SER A 297 5.79 -48.09 20.47
N ASN A 298 4.61 -47.53 20.18
CA ASN A 298 3.43 -47.68 21.03
C ASN A 298 2.92 -49.13 21.05
N ALA A 299 2.93 -49.83 19.91
CA ALA A 299 2.53 -51.24 19.83
C ALA A 299 3.46 -52.15 20.66
N VAL A 300 4.77 -52.00 20.51
CA VAL A 300 5.76 -52.77 21.29
C VAL A 300 5.61 -52.54 22.80
N ASN A 301 5.40 -51.29 23.21
CA ASN A 301 5.20 -50.95 24.62
C ASN A 301 3.88 -51.51 25.18
N SER A 302 2.87 -51.75 24.34
CA SER A 302 1.58 -52.32 24.77
C SER A 302 1.61 -53.84 24.96
N GLU A 303 2.52 -54.55 24.28
CA GLU A 303 2.65 -56.00 24.34
C GLU A 303 3.53 -56.49 25.52
N MET A 304 4.31 -55.57 26.10
CA MET A 304 5.22 -55.85 27.22
C MET A 304 4.59 -55.57 28.61
N ARG A 305 3.30 -55.19 28.65
CA ARG A 305 2.51 -54.99 29.88
C ARG A 305 1.52 -56.11 30.07
#